data_AF-A0A7T7UVY8-F1
#
_entry.id   AF-A0A7T7UVY8-F1
#
_cell.length_a   1.000
_cell.length_b   1.000
_cell.length_c   1.000
_cell.angle_alpha   90.00
_cell.angle_beta   90.00
_cell.angle_gamma   90.00
#
_symmetry.space_group_name_H-M   'P 1'
#
loop_
_entity.id
_entity.type
_entity.pdbx_description
1 polymer ?
#
loop_
_entity_poly.entity_id
_entity_poly.type
_entity_poly.pdbx_seq_one_letter_code
_entity_poly.pdbx_strand_id
1 'polypeptide(L)'
;MKKIALILLTALSISANAQTKQSNMKEQKNYTIMLLMNATAKWLSLNRAERSAFFEKEVIPIFSKVGENTKINLYDSEYFHSSVSDFMIINTTHLDEYELIIELLRDTKIYGAPYFDIKDIIIGQENLFESFNEKFKSFN
;
A
#
# COMPACT_ATOMS: atom_id res chain seq x y z
N MET A 1 -54.17 7.55 29.48
CA MET A 1 -53.26 8.41 28.69
C MET A 1 -51.84 8.18 29.23
N LYS A 2 -50.98 7.20 28.86
CA LYS A 2 -50.55 6.54 27.61
C LYS A 2 -49.85 7.46 26.58
N LYS A 3 -48.91 8.31 27.01
CA LYS A 3 -47.94 9.00 26.12
C LYS A 3 -46.61 9.38 26.81
N ILE A 4 -45.98 8.50 27.59
CA ILE A 4 -44.58 8.70 28.03
C ILE A 4 -43.90 7.33 28.16
N ALA A 5 -43.49 6.74 27.04
CA ALA A 5 -42.66 5.52 27.05
C ALA A 5 -41.84 5.32 25.78
N LEU A 6 -42.07 6.10 24.71
CA LEU A 6 -41.51 5.80 23.39
C LEU A 6 -40.28 6.63 22.99
N ILE A 7 -39.83 7.59 23.82
CA ILE A 7 -38.67 8.45 23.49
C ILE A 7 -37.37 7.95 24.16
N LEU A 8 -37.43 7.15 25.23
CA LEU A 8 -36.20 6.61 25.84
C LEU A 8 -35.60 5.42 25.06
N LEU A 9 -36.40 4.67 24.30
CA LEU A 9 -35.90 3.47 23.62
C LEU A 9 -35.08 3.76 22.35
N THR A 10 -35.32 4.91 21.70
CA THR A 10 -34.55 5.36 20.53
C THR A 10 -33.23 6.01 20.93
N ALA A 11 -33.19 6.75 22.03
CA ALA A 11 -31.93 7.33 22.54
C ALA A 11 -30.91 6.25 22.94
N LEU A 12 -31.37 5.16 23.56
CA LEU A 12 -30.50 4.04 23.95
C LEU A 12 -29.94 3.26 22.75
N SER A 13 -30.69 3.13 21.67
CA SER A 13 -30.23 2.42 20.46
C SER A 13 -29.28 3.24 19.59
N ILE A 14 -29.36 4.58 19.64
CA ILE A 14 -28.39 5.47 19.00
C ILE A 14 -27.06 5.47 19.78
N SER A 15 -27.11 5.49 21.12
CA SER A 15 -25.93 5.43 21.98
C SER A 15 -25.16 4.11 21.87
N ALA A 16 -25.88 2.97 21.82
CA ALA A 16 -25.27 1.66 21.65
C ALA A 16 -24.55 1.54 20.30
N ASN A 17 -25.17 2.01 19.21
CA ASN A 17 -24.55 2.01 17.88
C ASN A 17 -23.37 2.99 17.77
N ALA A 18 -23.43 4.14 18.44
CA ALA A 18 -22.33 5.10 18.48
C ALA A 18 -21.14 4.57 19.30
N GLN A 19 -21.38 3.91 20.43
CA GLN A 19 -20.33 3.26 21.24
C GLN A 19 -19.73 2.04 20.55
N THR A 20 -20.51 1.21 19.85
CA THR A 20 -19.96 0.09 19.04
C THR A 20 -19.21 0.56 17.80
N LYS A 21 -19.53 1.74 17.24
CA LYS A 21 -18.81 2.32 16.11
C LYS A 21 -17.50 2.99 16.55
N GLN A 22 -17.47 3.60 17.74
CA GLN A 22 -16.25 4.16 18.33
C GLN A 22 -15.31 3.11 18.93
N SER A 23 -15.81 1.97 19.43
CA SER A 23 -14.97 0.91 20.00
C SER A 23 -14.22 0.06 18.96
N ASN A 24 -14.46 0.29 17.66
CA ASN A 24 -13.93 -0.52 16.56
C ASN A 24 -13.09 0.25 15.55
N MET A 25 -12.67 1.50 15.84
CA MET A 25 -11.54 2.09 15.13
C MET A 25 -10.24 1.47 15.66
N LYS A 26 -10.05 0.16 15.42
CA LYS A 26 -8.68 -0.36 15.35
C LYS A 26 -8.02 0.44 14.25
N GLU A 27 -7.00 1.21 14.62
CA GLU A 27 -6.14 1.91 13.68
C GLU A 27 -5.77 0.94 12.56
N GLN A 28 -6.14 1.29 11.33
CA GLN A 28 -5.89 0.45 10.17
C GLN A 28 -4.38 0.40 9.97
N LYS A 29 -3.78 -0.73 10.34
CA LYS A 29 -2.33 -0.93 10.25
C LYS A 29 -1.88 -0.88 8.79
N ASN A 30 -0.88 -0.05 8.53
CA ASN A 30 -0.27 0.09 7.21
C ASN A 30 0.25 -1.25 6.70
N TYR A 31 0.03 -1.48 5.41
CA TYR A 31 0.78 -2.44 4.64
C TYR A 31 2.13 -1.83 4.26
N THR A 32 3.18 -2.63 4.36
CA THR A 32 4.50 -2.35 3.81
C THR A 32 4.78 -3.38 2.74
N ILE A 33 5.00 -2.91 1.53
CA ILE A 33 5.20 -3.74 0.34
C ILE A 33 6.59 -3.44 -0.20
N MET A 34 7.42 -4.46 -0.36
CA MET A 34 8.71 -4.39 -1.01
C MET A 34 8.61 -5.10 -2.37
N LEU A 35 8.77 -4.33 -3.44
CA LEU A 35 8.87 -4.84 -4.81
C LEU A 35 10.34 -4.89 -5.20
N LEU A 36 10.89 -6.09 -5.37
CA LEU A 36 12.29 -6.31 -5.73
C LEU A 36 12.42 -6.45 -7.24
N MET A 37 13.40 -5.79 -7.84
CA MET A 37 13.51 -5.67 -9.29
C MET A 37 14.96 -5.78 -9.76
N ASN A 38 15.14 -6.28 -11.00
CA ASN A 38 16.40 -6.14 -11.72
C ASN A 38 16.23 -5.37 -13.02
N ALA A 39 17.06 -4.36 -13.24
CA ALA A 39 17.21 -3.71 -14.53
C ALA A 39 17.60 -4.73 -15.62
N THR A 40 16.87 -4.74 -16.74
CA THR A 40 17.17 -5.60 -17.88
C THR A 40 18.19 -4.94 -18.82
N ALA A 41 18.74 -5.72 -19.75
CA ALA A 41 19.60 -5.18 -20.81
C ALA A 41 18.92 -4.07 -21.63
N LYS A 42 17.59 -4.10 -21.77
CA LYS A 42 16.85 -3.04 -22.48
C LYS A 42 16.94 -1.70 -21.74
N TRP A 43 16.76 -1.70 -20.42
CA TRP A 43 16.92 -0.49 -19.60
C TRP A 43 18.35 0.03 -19.64
N LEU A 44 19.32 -0.87 -19.51
CA LEU A 44 20.74 -0.52 -19.48
C LEU A 44 21.28 -0.06 -20.84
N SER A 45 20.60 -0.41 -21.94
CA SER A 45 20.93 0.08 -23.28
C SER A 45 20.56 1.55 -23.50
N LEU A 46 19.65 2.10 -22.70
CA LEU A 46 19.27 3.51 -22.77
C LEU A 46 20.40 4.39 -22.24
N ASN A 47 20.50 5.60 -22.77
CA ASN A 47 21.34 6.63 -22.16
C ASN A 47 20.62 7.30 -20.96
N ARG A 48 21.35 8.12 -20.20
CA ARG A 48 20.81 8.79 -19.00
C ARG A 48 19.61 9.69 -19.31
N ALA A 49 19.66 10.46 -20.38
CA ALA A 49 18.58 11.38 -20.76
C ALA A 49 17.30 10.62 -21.15
N GLU A 50 17.43 9.48 -21.85
CA GLU A 50 16.31 8.61 -22.18
C GLU A 50 15.66 8.00 -20.93
N ARG A 51 16.47 7.53 -19.97
CA ARG A 51 15.96 7.02 -18.68
C ARG A 51 15.22 8.10 -17.89
N SER A 52 15.81 9.29 -17.77
CA SER A 52 15.17 10.42 -17.08
C SER A 52 13.86 10.81 -17.76
N ALA A 53 13.85 10.95 -19.09
CA ALA A 53 12.65 11.31 -19.83
C ALA A 53 11.55 10.26 -19.72
N PHE A 54 11.90 8.96 -19.75
CA PHE A 54 10.94 7.88 -19.51
C PHE A 54 10.35 7.97 -18.10
N PHE A 55 11.20 8.14 -17.09
CA PHE A 55 10.76 8.19 -15.70
C PHE A 55 9.85 9.39 -15.42
N GLU A 56 10.21 10.58 -15.91
CA GLU A 56 9.42 11.80 -15.77
C GLU A 56 8.06 11.74 -16.48
N LYS A 57 8.01 11.14 -17.67
CA LYS A 57 6.79 11.14 -18.51
C LYS A 57 5.85 9.98 -18.24
N GLU A 58 6.39 8.82 -17.84
CA GLU A 58 5.60 7.58 -17.73
C GLU A 58 5.43 7.16 -16.26
N VAL A 59 6.47 7.25 -15.45
CA VAL A 59 6.49 6.66 -14.09
C VAL A 59 5.98 7.64 -13.02
N ILE A 60 6.52 8.86 -12.96
CA ILE A 60 6.11 9.88 -11.97
C ILE A 60 4.60 10.18 -12.03
N PRO A 61 3.97 10.30 -13.22
CA PRO A 61 2.53 10.53 -13.29
C PRO A 61 1.69 9.39 -12.71
N ILE A 62 2.18 8.14 -12.75
CA ILE A 62 1.50 6.99 -12.12
C ILE A 62 1.52 7.14 -10.60
N PHE A 63 2.67 7.47 -10.01
CA PHE A 63 2.79 7.69 -8.57
C PHE A 63 1.96 8.88 -8.07
N SER A 64 1.67 9.84 -8.94
CA SER A 64 0.83 10.99 -8.60
C SER A 64 -0.68 10.68 -8.63
N LYS A 65 -1.08 9.47 -9.06
CA LYS A 65 -2.50 9.06 -9.12
C LYS A 65 -3.00 8.40 -7.83
N VAL A 66 -2.12 8.00 -6.93
CA VAL A 66 -2.52 7.42 -5.64
C VAL A 66 -2.80 8.51 -4.59
N GLY A 67 -3.55 8.15 -3.55
CA GLY A 67 -3.98 9.07 -2.50
C GLY A 67 -2.86 9.39 -1.51
N GLU A 68 -3.15 10.33 -0.60
CA GLU A 68 -2.22 10.74 0.47
C GLU A 68 -1.86 9.61 1.45
N ASN A 69 -2.62 8.52 1.43
CA ASN A 69 -2.41 7.34 2.26
C ASN A 69 -1.34 6.38 1.72
N THR A 70 -0.85 6.61 0.50
CA THR A 70 0.18 5.78 -0.13
C THR A 70 1.48 6.56 -0.30
N LYS A 71 2.55 6.03 0.29
CA LYS A 71 3.91 6.55 0.14
C LYS A 71 4.75 5.56 -0.65
N ILE A 72 5.48 6.06 -1.64
CA ILE A 72 6.35 5.26 -2.51
C ILE A 72 7.78 5.77 -2.35
N ASN A 73 8.71 4.86 -2.13
CA ASN A 73 10.14 5.13 -2.07
C ASN A 73 10.90 4.18 -2.99
N LEU A 74 11.83 4.71 -3.76
CA LEU A 74 12.69 3.96 -4.68
C LEU A 74 14.11 3.92 -4.15
N TYR A 75 14.77 2.78 -4.36
CA TYR A 75 16.11 2.53 -3.85
C TYR A 75 16.96 1.77 -4.86
N ASP A 76 18.20 2.24 -5.00
CA ASP A 76 19.27 1.60 -5.76
C ASP A 76 19.95 0.54 -4.88
N SER A 77 20.22 -0.63 -5.44
CA SER A 77 20.82 -1.79 -4.75
C SER A 77 21.92 -2.48 -5.58
N GLU A 78 22.15 -2.05 -6.80
CA GLU A 78 22.97 -2.75 -7.81
C GLU A 78 24.45 -2.87 -7.46
N TYR A 79 24.95 -2.03 -6.56
CA TYR A 79 26.31 -2.10 -6.01
C TYR A 79 26.35 -2.62 -4.56
N PHE A 80 25.21 -3.00 -3.98
CA PHE A 80 25.09 -3.53 -2.62
C PHE A 80 24.63 -4.99 -2.57
N HIS A 81 23.84 -5.45 -3.55
CA HIS A 81 23.27 -6.78 -3.56
C HIS A 81 23.39 -7.43 -4.95
N SER A 82 23.83 -8.69 -4.99
CA SER A 82 24.12 -9.38 -6.26
C SER A 82 22.87 -9.73 -7.08
N SER A 83 21.72 -9.90 -6.41
CA SER A 83 20.54 -10.51 -7.02
C SER A 83 19.36 -9.54 -7.19
N VAL A 84 19.48 -8.33 -6.66
CA VAL A 84 18.47 -7.26 -6.69
C VAL A 84 19.19 -5.98 -7.04
N SER A 85 18.85 -5.35 -8.17
CA SER A 85 19.47 -4.08 -8.57
C SER A 85 18.68 -2.89 -8.06
N ASP A 86 17.37 -3.02 -7.91
CA ASP A 86 16.48 -1.94 -7.51
C ASP A 86 15.38 -2.50 -6.62
N PHE A 87 14.87 -1.69 -5.69
CA PHE A 87 13.65 -2.03 -5.00
C PHE A 87 12.79 -0.81 -4.71
N MET A 88 11.48 -1.06 -4.63
CA MET A 88 10.49 -0.06 -4.25
C MET A 88 9.86 -0.48 -2.93
N ILE A 89 9.75 0.47 -2.00
CA ILE A 89 8.92 0.31 -0.80
C ILE A 89 7.66 1.14 -0.98
N ILE A 90 6.51 0.50 -0.80
CA ILE A 90 5.20 1.13 -0.80
C ILE A 90 4.58 0.95 0.58
N ASN A 91 4.27 2.04 1.25
CA ASN A 91 3.48 2.03 2.49
C ASN A 91 2.08 2.52 2.18
N THR A 92 1.06 1.73 2.51
CA THR A 92 -0.34 2.15 2.28
C THR A 92 -1.30 1.53 3.29
N THR A 93 -2.37 2.23 3.61
CA THR A 93 -3.54 1.63 4.28
C THR A 93 -4.51 0.97 3.28
N HIS A 94 -4.38 1.24 1.99
CA HIS A 94 -5.35 0.91 0.92
C HIS A 94 -4.70 0.05 -0.17
N LEU A 95 -4.95 -1.25 -0.17
CA LEU A 95 -4.33 -2.18 -1.14
C LEU A 95 -4.80 -1.96 -2.59
N ASP A 96 -5.96 -1.35 -2.78
CA ASP A 96 -6.45 -0.91 -4.08
C ASP A 96 -5.59 0.20 -4.69
N GLU A 97 -5.00 1.07 -3.87
CA GLU A 97 -4.02 2.05 -4.37
C GLU A 97 -2.72 1.38 -4.83
N TYR A 98 -2.29 0.33 -4.13
CA TYR A 98 -1.17 -0.51 -4.59
C TYR A 98 -1.50 -1.25 -5.90
N GLU A 99 -2.69 -1.87 -5.98
CA GLU A 99 -3.18 -2.53 -7.19
C GLU A 99 -3.16 -1.58 -8.39
N LEU A 100 -3.67 -0.36 -8.22
CA LEU A 100 -3.69 0.67 -9.24
C LEU A 100 -2.27 1.01 -9.74
N ILE A 101 -1.30 1.16 -8.83
CA ILE A 101 0.10 1.41 -9.22
C ILE A 101 0.61 0.26 -10.09
N ILE A 102 0.41 -0.98 -9.67
CA ILE A 102 0.91 -2.14 -10.40
C ILE A 102 0.25 -2.26 -11.76
N GLU A 103 -1.08 -2.15 -11.87
CA GLU A 103 -1.78 -2.20 -13.15
C GLU A 103 -1.30 -1.10 -14.11
N LEU A 104 -1.14 0.13 -13.62
CA LEU A 104 -0.63 1.22 -14.45
C LEU A 104 0.84 1.01 -14.86
N LEU A 105 1.69 0.48 -13.98
CA LEU A 105 3.08 0.15 -14.33
C LEU A 105 3.13 -0.99 -15.36
N ARG A 106 2.18 -1.94 -15.30
CA ARG A 106 2.07 -3.05 -16.26
C ARG A 106 1.85 -2.58 -17.69
N ASP A 107 1.16 -1.45 -17.86
CA ASP A 107 0.93 -0.81 -19.17
C ASP A 107 2.16 -0.05 -19.71
N THR A 108 3.21 0.13 -18.90
CA THR A 108 4.45 0.81 -19.33
C THR A 108 5.54 -0.16 -19.78
N LYS A 109 6.66 0.38 -20.27
CA LYS A 109 7.86 -0.39 -20.56
C LYS A 109 8.53 -0.98 -19.32
N ILE A 110 8.12 -0.62 -18.09
CA ILE A 110 8.57 -1.33 -16.88
C ILE A 110 8.27 -2.83 -17.01
N TYR A 111 7.06 -3.20 -17.43
CA TYR A 111 6.63 -4.61 -17.62
C TYR A 111 6.43 -4.99 -19.10
N GLY A 112 5.72 -4.18 -19.90
CA GLY A 112 5.26 -4.55 -21.25
C GLY A 112 6.38 -4.72 -22.28
N ALA A 113 7.54 -4.12 -22.05
CA ALA A 113 8.77 -4.34 -22.81
C ALA A 113 9.96 -4.27 -21.86
N PRO A 114 10.13 -5.28 -21.00
CA PRO A 114 10.49 -5.07 -19.61
C PRO A 114 11.84 -4.39 -19.49
N TYR A 115 11.81 -3.16 -19.00
CA TYR A 115 12.98 -2.45 -18.49
C TYR A 115 13.41 -3.03 -17.16
N PHE A 116 12.49 -3.64 -16.41
CA PHE A 116 12.78 -4.34 -15.17
C PHE A 116 12.14 -5.72 -15.13
N ASP A 117 12.87 -6.69 -14.56
CA ASP A 117 12.33 -7.98 -14.15
C ASP A 117 11.89 -7.89 -12.68
N ILE A 118 10.65 -8.22 -12.38
CA ILE A 118 10.21 -8.37 -10.99
C ILE A 118 10.78 -9.67 -10.42
N LYS A 119 11.50 -9.55 -9.31
CA LYS A 119 12.13 -10.68 -8.62
C LYS A 119 11.25 -11.24 -7.50
N ASP A 120 10.64 -10.35 -6.72
CA ASP A 120 9.75 -10.75 -5.63
C ASP A 120 8.85 -9.59 -5.21
N ILE A 121 7.76 -9.93 -4.52
CA ILE A 121 6.86 -8.99 -3.84
C ILE A 121 6.69 -9.49 -2.41
N ILE A 122 7.24 -8.76 -1.45
CA ILE A 122 7.11 -9.07 -0.03
C ILE A 122 6.13 -8.07 0.57
N ILE A 123 5.05 -8.56 1.17
CA ILE A 123 4.04 -7.74 1.84
C ILE A 123 3.91 -8.12 3.31
N GLY A 124 3.80 -7.12 4.17
CA GLY A 124 3.49 -7.30 5.58
C GLY A 124 2.64 -6.15 6.12
N GLN A 125 2.11 -6.32 7.33
CA GLN A 125 1.46 -5.25 8.07
C GLN A 125 2.27 -4.91 9.31
N GLU A 126 2.43 -3.61 9.56
CA GLU A 126 3.26 -3.12 10.65
C GLU A 126 2.76 -3.61 12.03
N ASN A 127 3.63 -4.33 12.75
CA ASN A 127 3.38 -4.85 14.09
C ASN A 127 2.07 -5.65 14.24
N LEU A 128 1.63 -6.40 13.22
CA LEU A 128 0.32 -7.08 13.24
C LEU A 128 0.16 -8.07 14.41
N PHE A 129 1.28 -8.61 14.92
CA PHE A 129 1.30 -9.50 16.09
C PHE A 129 0.69 -8.86 17.35
N GLU A 130 0.77 -7.53 17.52
CA GLU A 130 0.18 -6.83 18.68
C GLU A 130 -1.35 -6.95 18.67
N SER A 131 -1.96 -6.77 17.49
CA SER A 131 -3.40 -6.92 17.32
C SER A 131 -3.86 -8.36 17.56
N PHE A 132 -3.01 -9.34 17.24
CA PHE A 132 -3.24 -10.73 17.61
C PHE A 132 -3.17 -10.92 19.13
N ASN A 133 -2.14 -10.39 19.79
CA ASN A 133 -1.96 -10.51 21.24
C ASN A 133 -3.11 -9.88 22.04
N GLU A 134 -3.64 -8.74 21.61
CA GLU A 134 -4.85 -8.14 22.21
C GLU A 134 -6.08 -9.06 22.09
N LYS A 135 -6.31 -9.61 20.89
CA LYS A 135 -7.39 -10.58 20.67
C LYS A 135 -7.16 -11.82 21.53
N PHE A 136 -5.93 -12.30 21.62
CA PHE A 136 -5.56 -13.47 22.41
C PHE A 136 -5.85 -13.28 23.90
N LYS A 137 -5.54 -12.11 24.46
CA LYS A 137 -5.89 -11.76 25.85
C LYS A 137 -7.39 -11.80 26.12
N SER A 138 -8.23 -11.54 25.12
CA SER A 138 -9.69 -11.60 25.29
C SER A 138 -10.26 -13.03 25.34
N PHE A 139 -9.46 -14.04 24.97
CA PHE A 139 -9.85 -15.45 25.02
C PHE A 139 -9.49 -16.15 26.35
N ASN A 140 -8.62 -15.55 27.17
CA ASN A 140 -8.17 -16.08 28.47
C ASN A 140 -8.70 -15.20 29.62
#